data_AF-A0A9X7J1A7-F1
#
_entry.id   AF-A0A9X7J1A7-F1
#
_cell.length_a   1.000
_cell.length_b   1.000
_cell.length_c   1.000
_cell.angle_alpha   90.00
_cell.angle_beta   90.00
_cell.angle_gamma   90.00
#
_symmetry.space_group_name_H-M   'P 1'
#
loop_
_entity.id
_entity.type
_entity.pdbx_description
1 polymer ?
#
loop_
_entity_poly.entity_id
_entity_poly.type
_entity_poly.pdbx_seq_one_letter_code
_entity_poly.pdbx_strand_id
1 'polypeptide(L)' 'MAGQKSSNEALYSRDELINAASSFGVKPEVVAGALRLAGKDTMTRAEAEAAIKAFLERKV' A
#
# COMPACT_ATOMS: atom_id res chain seq x y z
N MET A 1 1.79 24.00 7.64
CA MET A 1 1.70 22.72 6.94
C MET A 1 3.10 22.31 6.47
N ALA A 2 3.70 21.26 7.04
CA ALA A 2 5.00 20.75 6.59
C ALA A 2 4.83 19.90 5.32
N GLY A 3 5.75 20.08 4.38
CA GLY A 3 5.63 19.61 3.01
C GLY A 3 5.86 18.12 2.80
N GLN A 4 5.46 17.65 1.62
CA GLN A 4 5.99 16.43 1.04
C GLN A 4 6.65 16.78 -0.30
N LYS A 5 7.98 16.90 -0.24
CA LYS A 5 8.86 16.72 -1.40
C LYS A 5 9.52 15.36 -1.23
N SER A 6 9.66 14.67 -2.35
CA SER A 6 10.82 13.86 -2.76
C SER A 6 10.45 12.43 -3.16
N SER A 7 10.34 12.29 -4.47
CA SER A 7 10.59 11.08 -5.25
C SER A 7 11.92 10.46 -4.82
N ASN A 8 11.91 9.50 -3.91
CA ASN A 8 13.00 8.57 -3.69
C ASN A 8 12.45 7.36 -2.94
N GLU A 9 12.01 6.33 -3.68
CA GLU A 9 11.57 5.00 -3.24
C GLU A 9 11.36 4.83 -1.73
N ALA A 10 10.40 5.60 -1.19
CA ALA A 10 10.13 5.57 0.23
C ALA A 10 9.50 4.22 0.53
N LEU A 11 10.22 3.42 1.32
CA LEU A 11 9.66 2.22 1.91
C LEU A 11 8.64 2.69 2.94
N TYR A 12 7.37 2.47 2.62
CA TYR A 12 6.29 2.79 3.51
C TYR A 12 6.07 1.60 4.44
N SER A 13 5.89 1.89 5.72
CA SER A 13 5.49 0.88 6.69
C SER A 13 4.04 0.48 6.45
N ARG A 14 3.66 -0.69 6.96
CA ARG A 14 2.30 -1.20 6.91
C ARG A 14 1.25 -0.14 7.25
N ASP A 15 1.43 0.58 8.35
CA ASP A 15 0.52 1.64 8.80
C ASP A 15 0.44 2.82 7.84
N GLU A 16 1.56 3.23 7.23
CA GLU A 16 1.54 4.31 6.22
C GLU A 16 0.79 3.89 4.97
N LEU A 17 0.99 2.66 4.50
CA LEU A 17 0.27 2.13 3.35
C LEU A 17 -1.23 1.98 3.63
N ILE A 18 -1.59 1.54 4.84
CA ILE A 18 -2.99 1.45 5.30
C ILE A 18 -3.61 2.84 5.39
N ASN A 19 -2.89 3.82 5.93
CA ASN A 19 -3.39 5.20 6.03
C ASN A 19 -3.51 5.86 4.64
N ALA A 20 -2.62 5.49 3.71
CA ALA A 20 -2.67 5.86 2.31
C ALA A 20 -3.67 5.03 1.49
N ALA A 21 -4.46 4.12 2.08
CA ALA A 21 -5.46 3.31 1.36
C ALA A 21 -6.43 4.16 0.53
N SER A 22 -6.83 5.31 1.08
CA SER A 22 -7.65 6.31 0.39
C SER A 22 -7.00 6.83 -0.90
N SER A 23 -5.66 6.92 -0.94
CA SER A 23 -4.90 7.31 -2.14
C SER A 23 -4.83 6.23 -3.20
N PHE A 24 -5.06 4.97 -2.83
CA PHE A 24 -5.17 3.83 -3.76
C PHE A 24 -6.62 3.55 -4.19
N GLY A 25 -7.60 4.29 -3.65
CA GLY A 25 -9.02 4.09 -3.94
C GLY A 25 -9.60 2.80 -3.36
N VAL A 26 -8.92 2.19 -2.37
CA VAL A 26 -9.35 0.95 -1.73
C VAL A 26 -9.56 1.16 -0.24
N LYS A 27 -10.21 0.18 0.42
CA LYS A 27 -10.34 0.19 1.87
C LYS A 27 -9.02 -0.16 2.55
N PRO A 28 -8.73 0.36 3.76
CA PRO A 28 -7.58 -0.04 4.55
C PRO A 28 -7.51 -1.56 4.80
N GLU A 29 -8.67 -2.24 4.86
CA GLU A 29 -8.75 -3.70 4.95
C GLU A 29 -8.16 -4.42 3.73
N VAL A 30 -8.36 -3.87 2.53
CA VAL A 30 -7.81 -4.41 1.27
C VAL A 30 -6.29 -4.26 1.28
N VAL A 31 -5.79 -3.10 1.70
CA VAL A 31 -4.35 -2.84 1.83
C VAL A 31 -3.73 -3.75 2.88
N ALA A 32 -4.36 -3.89 4.06
CA ALA A 32 -3.90 -4.79 5.12
C ALA A 32 -3.90 -6.26 4.68
N GLY A 33 -4.89 -6.67 3.88
CA GLY A 33 -4.99 -8.00 3.28
C GLY A 33 -3.91 -8.25 2.23
N ALA A 34 -3.71 -7.30 1.33
CA ALA A 34 -2.64 -7.32 0.32
C ALA A 34 -1.25 -7.38 0.95
N LEU A 35 -1.00 -6.55 1.96
CA LEU A 35 0.24 -6.54 2.75
C LEU A 35 0.50 -7.88 3.43
N ARG A 36 -0.55 -8.47 4.03
CA ARG A 36 -0.46 -9.81 4.65
C ARG A 36 -0.13 -10.90 3.63
N LEU A 37 -0.67 -10.79 2.41
CA LEU A 37 -0.41 -11.74 1.33
C LEU A 37 1.00 -11.59 0.76
N ALA A 38 1.50 -10.36 0.68
CA ALA A 38 2.86 -10.05 0.23
C ALA A 38 3.94 -10.47 1.25
N GLY A 39 3.58 -10.64 2.53
CA GLY A 39 4.49 -11.16 3.55
C GLY A 39 5.67 -10.25 3.88
N LYS A 40 5.59 -8.96 3.55
CA LYS A 40 6.60 -7.94 3.87
C LYS A 40 5.97 -6.82 4.72
N ASP A 41 6.67 -6.37 5.74
CA ASP A 41 6.20 -5.31 6.66
C ASP A 41 6.37 -3.90 6.09
N THR A 42 7.29 -3.75 5.13
CA THR A 42 7.58 -2.48 4.44
C THR A 42 7.65 -2.71 2.95
N MET A 43 6.99 -1.85 2.17
CA MET A 43 7.04 -1.91 0.72
C MET A 43 6.85 -0.52 0.10
N THR A 44 7.32 -0.33 -1.14
CA THR A 44 7.15 0.93 -1.84
C THR A 44 5.69 1.12 -2.24
N ARG A 45 5.30 2.35 -2.59
CA ARG A 45 3.97 2.63 -3.11
C ARG A 45 3.61 1.74 -4.31
N ALA A 46 4.57 1.50 -5.20
CA ALA A 46 4.38 0.67 -6.39
C ALA A 46 4.17 -0.81 -6.03
N GLU A 47 4.98 -1.36 -5.12
CA GLU A 47 4.82 -2.72 -4.61
C GLU A 47 3.47 -2.89 -3.90
N ALA A 48 3.08 -1.92 -3.08
CA ALA A 48 1.78 -1.91 -2.40
C ALA A 48 0.62 -1.88 -3.41
N GLU A 49 0.70 -1.02 -4.43
CA GLU A 49 -0.31 -0.94 -5.48
C GLU A 49 -0.43 -2.25 -6.28
N ALA A 50 0.71 -2.87 -6.62
CA ALA A 50 0.75 -4.17 -7.28
C ALA A 50 0.15 -5.28 -6.41
N ALA A 51 0.49 -5.30 -5.11
CA ALA A 51 -0.08 -6.24 -4.16
C ALA A 51 -1.60 -6.04 -3.98
N ILE A 52 -2.06 -4.79 -3.92
CA ILE A 52 -3.48 -4.42 -3.83
C ILE A 52 -4.23 -4.88 -5.08
N LYS A 53 -3.69 -4.60 -6.28
CA LYS A 53 -4.26 -5.08 -7.54
C LYS A 53 -4.36 -6.60 -7.58
N ALA A 54 -3.26 -7.29 -7.28
CA ALA A 54 -3.23 -8.75 -7.23
C ALA A 54 -4.23 -9.32 -6.21
N PHE A 55 -4.41 -8.64 -5.06
CA PHE A 55 -5.40 -9.02 -4.05
C PHE A 55 -6.84 -8.85 -4.55
N LEU A 56 -7.14 -7.76 -5.27
CA LEU A 56 -8.46 -7.51 -5.84
C LEU A 56 -8.78 -8.44 -7.02
N GLU A 57 -7.82 -8.66 -7.92
CA GLU A 57 -7.95 -9.57 -9.06
C GLU A 57 -8.09 -11.03 -8.64
N ARG A 58 -7.57 -11.42 -7.47
CA ARG A 58 -7.73 -12.77 -6.93
C ARG A 58 -9.10 -13.00 -6.27
N LYS A 59 -9.92 -11.95 -6.17
CA LYS A 59 -11.26 -11.97 -5.54
C LYS A 59 -12.40 -11.85 -6.57
N VAL A 60 -12.20 -12.42 -7.77
CA VAL A 60 -13.25 -12.67 -8.78
C VAL A 60 -13.50 -14.16 -8.95
#